data_AF-A0A424RAI4-F1
#
_entry.id   AF-A0A424RAI4-F1
#
_cell.length_a   1.000
_cell.length_b   1.000
_cell.length_c   1.000
_cell.angle_alpha   90.00
_cell.angle_beta   90.00
_cell.angle_gamma   90.00
#
_symmetry.space_group_name_H-M   'P 1'
#
loop_
_entity.id
_entity.type
_entity.pdbx_description
1 polymer ?
#
loop_
_entity_poly.entity_id
_entity_poly.type
_entity_poly.pdbx_seq_one_letter_code
_entity_poly.pdbx_strand_id
1 'polypeptide(L)'
;MNQVAPKFKTVNIKGTDYVTVSERLKYFRSKYSNFSLTSEITHLNENGVVVKASIKNTDGFELATGIAHETKGSSFINKTSFIENCETSAWGRALSNLGVGIDASVASADEVANSIKNQ
;
A
#
# COMPACT_ATOMS: atom_id res chain seq x y z
N MET A 1 -16.92 24.97 -7.24
CA MET A 1 -15.91 24.37 -8.15
C MET A 1 -15.94 22.87 -7.92
N ASN A 2 -16.47 22.08 -8.85
CA ASN A 2 -16.48 20.62 -8.73
C ASN A 2 -15.06 20.11 -8.99
N GLN A 3 -14.34 19.71 -7.95
CA GLN A 3 -13.12 18.93 -8.12
C GLN A 3 -13.54 17.54 -8.60
N VAL A 4 -13.36 17.27 -9.90
CA VAL A 4 -13.47 15.92 -10.44
C VAL A 4 -12.34 15.12 -9.80
N ALA A 5 -12.68 14.04 -9.08
CA ALA A 5 -11.70 13.16 -8.47
C ALA A 5 -10.68 12.70 -9.53
N PRO A 6 -9.39 12.59 -9.20
CA PRO A 6 -8.38 12.14 -10.14
C PRO A 6 -8.74 10.74 -10.65
N LYS A 7 -8.79 10.56 -11.96
CA LYS A 7 -9.09 9.25 -12.55
C LYS A 7 -7.84 8.37 -12.50
N PHE A 8 -7.74 7.53 -11.46
CA PHE A 8 -6.66 6.57 -11.32
C PHE A 8 -6.74 5.50 -12.42
N LYS A 9 -5.58 5.01 -12.90
CA LYS A 9 -5.56 3.77 -13.67
C LYS A 9 -5.84 2.61 -12.72
N THR A 10 -6.86 1.84 -13.02
CA THR A 10 -7.26 0.65 -12.26
C THR A 10 -6.83 -0.62 -12.99
N VAL A 11 -6.57 -1.67 -12.22
CA VAL A 11 -6.50 -3.03 -12.74
C VAL A 11 -7.74 -3.76 -12.25
N ASN A 12 -8.40 -4.49 -13.14
CA ASN A 12 -9.55 -5.30 -12.76
C ASN A 12 -9.05 -6.58 -12.08
N ILE A 13 -9.29 -6.71 -10.79
CA ILE A 13 -9.01 -7.93 -10.02
C ILE A 13 -10.35 -8.63 -9.83
N LYS A 14 -10.63 -9.61 -10.69
CA LYS A 14 -11.84 -10.46 -10.65
C LYS A 14 -13.15 -9.68 -10.46
N GLY A 15 -13.34 -8.61 -11.24
CA GLY A 15 -14.57 -7.80 -11.24
C GLY A 15 -14.50 -6.53 -10.38
N THR A 16 -13.50 -6.39 -9.51
CA THR A 16 -13.28 -5.18 -8.72
C THR A 16 -12.14 -4.36 -9.31
N ASP A 17 -12.39 -3.08 -9.56
CA ASP A 17 -11.36 -2.15 -10.02
C ASP A 17 -10.45 -1.76 -8.86
N TYR A 18 -9.19 -2.15 -8.94
CA TYR A 18 -8.17 -1.89 -7.93
C TYR A 18 -7.18 -0.84 -8.43
N VAL A 19 -7.02 0.25 -7.67
CA VAL A 19 -5.96 1.23 -7.91
C VAL A 19 -4.65 0.70 -7.37
N THR A 20 -3.66 0.49 -8.24
CA THR A 20 -2.35 -0.04 -7.82
C THR A 20 -1.59 0.95 -6.93
N VAL A 21 -0.72 0.44 -6.05
CA VAL A 21 0.14 1.27 -5.19
C VAL A 21 1.01 2.21 -6.03
N SER A 22 1.46 1.79 -7.21
CA SER A 22 2.21 2.63 -8.15
C SER A 22 1.43 3.88 -8.56
N GLU A 23 0.15 3.74 -8.89
CA GLU A 23 -0.70 4.89 -9.25
C GLU A 23 -0.99 5.80 -8.05
N ARG A 24 -1.17 5.21 -6.86
CA ARG A 24 -1.29 5.98 -5.61
C ARG A 24 -0.02 6.78 -5.32
N LEU A 25 1.16 6.20 -5.54
CA LEU A 25 2.46 6.86 -5.37
C LEU A 25 2.64 8.01 -6.36
N LYS A 26 2.29 7.83 -7.64
CA LYS A 26 2.34 8.90 -8.64
C LYS A 26 1.48 10.09 -8.23
N TYR A 27 0.24 9.81 -7.78
CA TYR A 27 -0.64 10.84 -7.25
C TYR A 27 -0.05 11.51 -6.01
N PHE A 28 0.45 10.72 -5.06
CA PHE A 28 1.07 11.24 -3.83
C PHE A 28 2.23 12.19 -4.15
N ARG A 29 3.14 11.80 -5.04
CA ARG A 29 4.28 12.64 -5.45
C ARG A 29 3.87 13.87 -6.24
N SER A 30 2.74 13.83 -6.95
CA SER A 30 2.20 15.01 -7.66
C SER A 30 1.48 15.99 -6.73
N LYS A 31 0.68 15.48 -5.77
CA LYS A 31 -0.20 16.28 -4.91
C LYS A 31 0.47 16.71 -3.59
N TYR A 32 1.31 15.84 -3.05
CA TYR A 32 1.97 15.98 -1.75
C TYR A 32 3.50 15.90 -1.93
N SER A 33 4.03 16.62 -2.92
CA SER A 33 5.45 16.56 -3.33
C SER A 33 6.44 16.90 -2.22
N ASN A 34 6.01 17.68 -1.24
CA ASN A 34 6.78 18.11 -0.06
C ASN A 34 6.56 17.21 1.18
N PHE A 35 5.69 16.20 1.11
CA PHE A 35 5.48 15.27 2.22
C PHE A 35 6.46 14.09 2.12
N SER A 36 6.89 13.62 3.28
CA SER A 36 7.70 12.41 3.36
C SER A 36 6.81 11.17 3.33
N LEU A 37 7.32 10.12 2.71
CA LEU A 37 6.80 8.75 2.84
C LEU A 37 8.02 7.91 3.17
N THR A 38 8.04 7.36 4.38
CA THR A 38 9.15 6.56 4.92
C THR A 38 8.64 5.22 5.42
N SER A 39 9.50 4.23 5.49
CA SER A 39 9.20 2.90 6.00
C SER A 39 10.27 2.45 7.00
N GLU A 40 9.86 1.65 7.97
CA GLU A 40 10.73 0.97 8.92
C GLU A 40 10.36 -0.51 9.03
N ILE A 41 11.36 -1.39 9.02
CA ILE A 41 11.18 -2.79 9.39
C ILE A 41 11.12 -2.84 10.92
N THR A 42 9.94 -3.09 11.46
CA THR A 42 9.73 -3.19 12.91
C THR A 42 10.06 -4.57 13.45
N HIS A 43 9.87 -5.61 12.61
CA HIS A 43 10.18 -6.99 12.94
C HIS A 43 10.67 -7.72 11.69
N LEU A 44 11.72 -8.51 11.84
CA LEU A 44 12.23 -9.43 10.82
C LEU A 44 12.75 -10.68 11.50
N ASN A 45 12.26 -11.84 11.06
CA ASN A 45 12.76 -13.15 11.49
C ASN A 45 12.69 -14.14 10.32
N GLU A 46 13.00 -15.40 10.60
CA GLU A 46 13.04 -16.47 9.60
C GLU A 46 11.67 -16.74 8.95
N ASN A 47 10.58 -16.42 9.65
CA ASN A 47 9.20 -16.68 9.23
C ASN A 47 8.58 -15.51 8.45
N GLY A 48 9.04 -14.28 8.66
CA GLY A 48 8.40 -13.13 8.02
C GLY A 48 8.93 -11.77 8.46
N VAL A 49 8.24 -10.74 8.00
CA VAL A 49 8.62 -9.34 8.19
C VAL A 49 7.39 -8.47 8.45
N VAL A 50 7.53 -7.49 9.34
CA VAL A 50 6.54 -6.45 9.61
C VAL A 50 7.14 -5.09 9.26
N VAL A 51 6.52 -4.39 8.31
CA VAL A 51 6.92 -3.04 7.89
C VAL A 51 5.86 -2.04 8.32
N LYS A 52 6.29 -0.94 8.92
CA LYS A 52 5.46 0.26 9.15
C LYS A 52 5.88 1.35 8.17
N ALA A 53 4.93 1.88 7.43
CA ALA A 53 5.05 3.07 6.62
C ALA A 53 4.44 4.28 7.36
N SER A 54 5.05 5.44 7.20
CA SER A 54 4.61 6.72 7.77
C SER A 54 4.66 7.81 6.72
N ILE A 55 3.63 8.65 6.71
CA ILE A 55 3.56 9.87 5.89
C ILE A 55 3.58 11.07 6.82
N LYS A 56 4.52 12.00 6.61
CA LYS A 56 4.62 13.22 7.41
C LYS A 56 4.55 14.47 6.54
N ASN A 57 3.95 15.52 7.07
CA ASN A 57 3.97 16.83 6.43
C ASN A 57 5.37 17.49 6.56
N THR A 58 5.52 18.71 6.02
CA THR A 58 6.77 19.47 6.07
C THR A 58 7.22 19.86 7.48
N ASP A 59 6.28 19.90 8.43
CA ASP A 59 6.55 20.22 9.83
C ASP A 59 6.93 18.96 10.64
N GLY A 60 6.97 17.79 10.00
CA GLY A 60 7.27 16.50 10.62
C GLY A 60 6.09 15.84 11.33
N PHE A 61 4.88 16.41 11.24
CA PHE A 61 3.67 15.84 11.82
C PHE A 61 3.24 14.60 11.03
N GLU A 62 3.02 13.48 11.72
CA GLU A 62 2.57 12.23 11.12
C GLU A 62 1.09 12.29 10.77
N LEU A 63 0.78 12.25 9.47
CA LEU A 63 -0.58 12.37 8.94
C LEU A 63 -1.25 11.02 8.74
N ALA A 64 -0.47 10.00 8.36
CA ALA A 64 -0.98 8.67 8.11
C ALA A 64 0.11 7.62 8.34
N THR A 65 -0.32 6.42 8.71
CA THR A 65 0.54 5.25 8.84
C THR A 65 -0.07 4.04 8.15
N GLY A 66 0.74 3.04 7.83
CA GLY A 66 0.30 1.76 7.30
C GLY A 66 1.21 0.66 7.79
N ILE A 67 0.63 -0.40 8.37
CA ILE A 67 1.40 -1.57 8.83
C ILE A 67 1.04 -2.75 7.95
N ALA A 68 2.05 -3.46 7.47
CA ALA A 68 1.88 -4.72 6.76
C ALA A 68 2.73 -5.81 7.40
N HIS A 69 2.31 -7.05 7.18
CA HIS A 69 3.02 -8.25 7.57
C HIS A 69 3.00 -9.22 6.41
N GLU A 70 4.16 -9.79 6.08
CA GLU A 70 4.29 -10.83 5.07
C GLU A 70 5.05 -12.03 5.63
N THR A 71 4.49 -13.23 5.43
CA THR A 71 5.15 -14.50 5.77
C THR A 71 6.02 -14.96 4.61
N LYS A 72 7.28 -15.32 4.89
CA LYS A 72 8.21 -15.83 3.89
C LYS A 72 7.66 -17.10 3.25
N GLY A 73 7.63 -17.14 1.92
CA GLY A 73 7.16 -18.30 1.14
C GLY A 73 5.63 -18.48 1.07
N SER A 74 4.83 -17.59 1.66
CA SER A 74 3.35 -17.67 1.64
C SER A 74 2.71 -17.55 0.26
N SER A 75 3.41 -16.92 -0.68
CA SER A 75 3.00 -16.78 -2.08
C SER A 75 4.22 -17.01 -2.99
N PHE A 76 3.99 -17.17 -4.29
CA PHE A 76 5.09 -17.27 -5.26
C PHE A 76 6.03 -16.05 -5.19
N ILE A 77 5.46 -14.86 -5.00
CA ILE A 77 6.20 -13.59 -4.83
C ILE A 77 6.99 -13.61 -3.52
N ASN A 78 6.36 -14.03 -2.42
CA ASN A 78 6.96 -14.04 -1.09
C ASN A 78 8.05 -15.12 -0.92
N LYS A 79 8.29 -15.99 -1.91
CA LYS A 79 9.45 -16.91 -1.90
C LYS A 79 10.77 -16.17 -2.06
N THR A 80 10.78 -15.08 -2.83
CA THR A 80 12.00 -14.33 -3.16
C THR A 80 11.96 -12.88 -2.70
N SER A 81 10.78 -12.30 -2.51
CA SER A 81 10.62 -10.84 -2.36
C SER A 81 9.59 -10.44 -1.29
N PHE A 82 9.50 -11.20 -0.19
CA PHE A 82 8.52 -10.95 0.87
C PHE A 82 8.76 -9.62 1.62
N ILE A 83 9.99 -9.10 1.62
CA ILE A 83 10.31 -7.81 2.28
C ILE A 83 9.81 -6.65 1.41
N GLU A 84 10.11 -6.66 0.10
CA GLU A 84 9.68 -5.64 -0.85
C GLU A 84 8.15 -5.65 -1.02
N ASN A 85 7.54 -6.84 -0.98
CA ASN A 85 6.08 -6.96 -0.99
C ASN A 85 5.47 -6.36 0.28
N CYS A 86 6.07 -6.63 1.45
CA CYS A 86 5.61 -6.07 2.72
C CYS A 86 5.71 -4.54 2.74
N GLU A 87 6.82 -3.98 2.26
CA GLU A 87 6.98 -2.53 2.14
C GLU A 87 5.94 -1.91 1.20
N THR A 88 5.71 -2.53 0.04
CA THR A 88 4.69 -2.07 -0.91
C THR A 88 3.28 -2.12 -0.31
N SER A 89 2.96 -3.19 0.43
CA SER A 89 1.72 -3.33 1.19
C SER A 89 1.58 -2.24 2.27
N ALA A 90 2.66 -1.96 3.03
CA ALA A 90 2.67 -0.91 4.06
C ALA A 90 2.46 0.48 3.44
N TRP A 91 3.14 0.82 2.35
CA TRP A 91 2.91 2.05 1.60
C TRP A 91 1.48 2.15 1.08
N GLY A 92 0.94 1.08 0.51
CA GLY A 92 -0.45 1.02 0.05
C GLY A 92 -1.43 1.39 1.17
N ARG A 93 -1.22 0.85 2.37
CA ARG A 93 -2.04 1.14 3.56
C ARG A 93 -1.88 2.58 4.06
N ALA A 94 -0.65 3.11 4.11
CA ALA A 94 -0.41 4.48 4.52
C ALA A 94 -1.05 5.49 3.55
N LEU A 95 -0.92 5.25 2.24
CA LEU A 95 -1.54 6.06 1.19
C LEU A 95 -3.06 6.01 1.25
N SER A 96 -3.63 4.83 1.46
CA SER A 96 -5.08 4.69 1.70
C SER A 96 -5.51 5.47 2.94
N ASN A 97 -4.78 5.37 4.05
CA ASN A 97 -5.11 6.10 5.28
C ASN A 97 -4.96 7.63 5.12
N LEU A 98 -4.14 8.10 4.19
CA LEU A 98 -4.06 9.51 3.79
C LEU A 98 -5.24 9.96 2.88
N GLY A 99 -6.06 9.03 2.39
CA GLY A 99 -7.16 9.33 1.46
C GLY A 99 -6.81 9.15 -0.03
N VAL A 100 -5.69 8.48 -0.36
CA VAL A 100 -5.26 8.29 -1.75
C VAL A 100 -5.69 6.92 -2.27
N GLY A 101 -6.58 6.91 -3.27
CA GLY A 101 -7.01 5.66 -3.95
C GLY A 101 -7.95 4.78 -3.12
N ILE A 102 -8.75 5.37 -2.23
CA ILE A 102 -9.83 4.69 -1.51
C ILE A 102 -11.05 4.60 -2.44
N ASP A 103 -11.15 3.54 -3.24
CA ASP A 103 -12.37 3.27 -4.02
C ASP A 103 -13.10 1.98 -3.56
N ALA A 104 -12.38 0.93 -3.15
CA ALA A 104 -13.00 -0.37 -2.83
C ALA A 104 -12.51 -1.05 -1.54
N SER A 105 -11.22 -0.95 -1.19
CA SER A 105 -10.66 -1.59 0.02
C SER A 105 -9.25 -1.06 0.35
N VAL A 106 -8.87 -1.16 1.63
CA VAL A 106 -7.50 -0.90 2.13
C VAL A 106 -6.58 -2.11 1.92
N ALA A 107 -7.14 -3.29 1.61
CA ALA A 107 -6.37 -4.52 1.39
C ALA A 107 -5.43 -4.42 0.18
N SER A 108 -4.30 -5.13 0.24
CA SER A 108 -3.35 -5.25 -0.88
C SER A 108 -3.95 -6.06 -2.03
N ALA A 109 -3.39 -5.90 -3.24
CA ALA A 109 -3.80 -6.69 -4.40
C ALA A 109 -3.67 -8.20 -4.16
N ASP A 110 -2.60 -8.62 -3.47
CA ASP A 110 -2.34 -10.01 -3.13
C ASP A 110 -3.35 -10.55 -2.11
N GLU A 111 -3.73 -9.76 -1.10
CA GLU A 111 -4.75 -10.11 -0.13
C GLU A 111 -6.12 -10.33 -0.78
N VAL A 112 -6.50 -9.43 -1.70
CA VAL A 112 -7.73 -9.56 -2.49
C VAL A 112 -7.68 -10.82 -3.37
N ALA A 113 -6.57 -11.06 -4.06
CA ALA A 113 -6.41 -12.23 -4.92
C ALA A 113 -6.44 -13.56 -4.16
N ASN A 114 -5.84 -13.61 -2.96
CA ASN A 114 -5.80 -14.80 -2.11
C ASN A 114 -7.13 -15.10 -1.42
N SER A 115 -7.84 -14.08 -0.91
CA SER A 115 -9.15 -14.24 -0.28
C SER A 115 -10.15 -14.96 -1.20
N ILE A 116 -10.11 -14.64 -2.50
CA ILE A 116 -11.00 -15.25 -3.50
C ILE A 116 -10.55 -16.66 -3.91
N LYS A 117 -9.28 -17.03 -3.75
CA LYS A 117 -8.80 -18.40 -4.06
C LYS A 117 -9.13 -19.41 -2.96
N ASN A 118 -9.37 -18.94 -1.74
CA ASN A 118 -9.61 -19.76 -0.56
C ASN A 118 -11.09 -19.73 -0.11
N GLN A 119 -12.02 -19.34 -1.00
CA GLN A 119 -13.47 -19.47 -0.81
C GLN A 119 -14.02 -20.72 -1.49
#